data_AF-A0A1F5G591-F1
#
_entry.id   AF-A0A1F5G591-F1
#
_cell.length_a   1.000
_cell.length_b   1.000
_cell.length_c   1.000
_cell.angle_alpha   90.00
_cell.angle_beta   90.00
_cell.angle_gamma   90.00
#
_symmetry.space_group_name_H-M   'P 1'
#
loop_
_entity.id
_entity.type
_entity.pdbx_description
1 polymer ?
#
loop_
_entity_poly.entity_id
_entity_poly.type
_entity_poly.pdbx_seq_one_letter_code
_entity_poly.pdbx_strand_id
1 'polypeptide(L)'
;MPFQIRRSRRPGFTLVELLVVISIISVLTAIGFTGVRNATSKGRDAHRKADLKAISGGLVSYYQDRDAFPPQAGNPGSCTGSNPTNCTSNTSNDWIPELTGGSTPYMQKLPKDPRQASNISGGLARFFKGNKPQGEVAAATTNGLKGHWPLGEGAGTSTSDSSLNGNTGTLINSPTWVGGQKGNALNFDGTSGKYVSVNSSASLSPTNITLSAWVKPNSTTQTVGAALVAKGNGNGGEAYAIDVVSGSYRFYFWNGASFSSVQAGPVTTNWTHVTGTYDGTNLRIYINGSLSGTSGAASVMTTNTHAVSIGCRQSASTTYDMCLNGIIDEVRIYDRALILSEIIGVMNDTFANSVQFISQSGPPASMNTGQTANVSVTLQNNGTTPWYAGPGCNLHRLASQNPLNNTNWVASARAELPNNVDAGNQVTINFTATAPTTPGTYNFQWQMVQECVELFGALTPNIVVDVTTPPPPTPTPAPTPTPAPTPPPPPGPTPPSPPEPPPASLDGDCNGTDDVYCYIVSQDRKSFILWASLDNTEDNETIGKSGAVCNYTPPRPTYNYCVENPD
;
A
#
# COMPACT_ATOMS: atom_id res chain seq x y z
N MET A 1 58.77 -86.09 -9.83
CA MET A 1 58.65 -85.05 -8.79
C MET A 1 57.22 -84.51 -8.81
N PRO A 2 56.36 -84.78 -7.82
CA PRO A 2 55.02 -84.21 -7.82
C PRO A 2 55.02 -82.83 -7.15
N PHE A 3 54.53 -81.84 -7.90
CA PHE A 3 54.33 -80.46 -7.48
C PHE A 3 53.30 -80.39 -6.33
N GLN A 4 53.74 -80.00 -5.14
CA GLN A 4 52.87 -79.72 -4.00
C GLN A 4 52.23 -78.32 -4.18
N ILE A 5 50.97 -78.28 -4.63
CA ILE A 5 50.18 -77.04 -4.63
C ILE A 5 49.77 -76.74 -3.19
N ARG A 6 50.53 -75.87 -2.51
CA ARG A 6 50.13 -75.27 -1.23
C ARG A 6 48.92 -74.37 -1.49
N ARG A 7 47.71 -74.83 -1.17
CA ARG A 7 46.51 -74.01 -1.10
C ARG A 7 46.67 -72.99 0.04
N SER A 8 47.10 -71.78 -0.32
CA SER A 8 46.97 -70.59 0.53
C SER A 8 45.48 -70.39 0.82
N ARG A 9 45.05 -70.71 2.04
CA ARG A 9 43.72 -70.34 2.53
C ARG A 9 43.73 -68.82 2.67
N ARG A 10 43.21 -68.13 1.65
CA ARG A 10 42.83 -66.72 1.79
C ARG A 10 41.87 -66.66 2.99
N PRO A 11 42.12 -65.83 4.01
CA PRO A 11 41.18 -65.69 5.12
C PRO A 11 39.83 -65.26 4.54
N GLY A 12 38.83 -66.13 4.66
CA GLY A 12 37.46 -65.82 4.30
C GLY A 12 36.86 -64.92 5.36
N PHE A 13 35.99 -63.99 4.94
CA PHE A 13 35.27 -63.11 5.86
C PHE A 13 34.54 -63.92 6.92
N THR A 14 34.75 -63.57 8.18
CA THR A 14 34.01 -64.14 9.29
C THR A 14 32.54 -63.75 9.19
N LEU A 15 31.66 -64.58 9.74
CA LEU A 15 30.21 -64.32 9.74
C LEU A 15 29.88 -62.99 10.44
N VAL A 16 30.70 -62.61 11.43
CA VAL A 16 30.61 -61.32 12.14
C VAL A 16 31.00 -60.16 11.21
N GLU A 17 32.09 -60.26 10.43
CA GLU A 17 32.47 -59.22 9.46
C GLU A 17 31.40 -59.03 8.38
N LEU A 18 30.79 -60.13 7.90
CA LEU A 18 29.71 -60.04 6.91
C LEU A 18 28.47 -59.34 7.49
N LEU A 19 28.11 -59.63 8.74
CA LEU A 19 27.00 -58.96 9.44
C LEU A 19 27.26 -57.46 9.64
N VAL A 20 28.49 -57.08 10.00
CA VAL A 20 28.88 -55.67 10.16
C VAL A 20 28.86 -54.94 8.82
N VAL A 21 29.33 -55.57 7.74
CA VAL A 21 29.31 -54.95 6.41
C VAL A 21 27.87 -54.77 5.91
N ILE A 22 26.99 -55.75 6.09
CA ILE A 22 25.59 -55.64 5.67
C ILE A 22 24.86 -54.57 6.50
N SER A 23 25.15 -54.45 7.80
CA SER A 23 24.57 -53.41 8.65
C SER A 23 25.08 -52.01 8.30
N ILE A 24 26.36 -51.86 7.96
CA ILE A 24 26.90 -50.58 7.50
C ILE A 24 26.31 -50.20 6.13
N ILE A 25 26.23 -51.15 5.20
CA ILE A 25 25.65 -50.89 3.87
C ILE A 25 24.17 -50.53 3.99
N SER A 26 23.39 -51.17 4.86
CA SER A 26 21.97 -50.84 5.05
C SER A 26 21.77 -49.44 5.64
N VAL A 27 22.62 -49.04 6.59
CA VAL A 27 22.61 -47.68 7.14
C VAL A 27 23.04 -46.65 6.09
N LEU A 28 24.12 -46.91 5.34
CA LEU A 28 24.61 -46.00 4.30
C LEU A 28 23.63 -45.88 3.12
N THR A 29 22.97 -46.95 2.71
CA THR A 29 21.93 -46.88 1.66
C THR A 29 20.69 -46.13 2.15
N ALA A 30 20.30 -46.28 3.41
CA ALA A 30 19.22 -45.50 4.00
C ALA A 30 19.53 -43.99 4.01
N ILE A 31 20.75 -43.60 4.40
CA ILE A 31 21.19 -42.19 4.42
C ILE A 31 21.38 -41.64 2.99
N GLY A 32 21.97 -42.42 2.07
CA GLY A 32 22.18 -41.98 0.69
C GLY A 32 20.85 -41.78 -0.06
N PHE A 33 19.84 -42.60 0.21
CA PHE A 33 18.55 -42.53 -0.45
C PHE A 33 17.72 -41.31 -0.03
N THR A 34 17.77 -40.90 1.24
CA THR A 34 17.14 -39.65 1.69
C THR A 34 17.83 -38.42 1.10
N GLY A 35 19.16 -38.43 1.00
CA GLY A 35 19.95 -37.37 0.37
C GLY A 35 19.59 -37.14 -1.11
N VAL A 36 19.49 -38.20 -1.91
CA VAL A 36 19.11 -38.11 -3.34
C VAL A 36 17.66 -37.68 -3.53
N ARG A 37 16.73 -38.16 -2.67
CA ARG A 37 15.32 -37.71 -2.71
C ARG A 37 15.19 -36.22 -2.41
N ASN A 38 15.93 -35.71 -1.43
CA ASN A 38 15.95 -34.29 -1.08
C ASN A 38 16.62 -33.43 -2.17
N ALA A 39 17.67 -33.93 -2.82
CA ALA A 39 18.31 -33.22 -3.93
C ALA A 39 17.40 -33.13 -5.16
N THR A 40 16.69 -34.22 -5.48
CA THR A 40 15.76 -34.24 -6.62
C THR A 40 14.48 -33.43 -6.37
N SER A 41 13.96 -33.38 -5.14
CA SER A 41 12.86 -32.46 -4.79
C SER A 41 13.28 -31.00 -4.91
N LYS A 42 14.42 -30.62 -4.32
CA LYS A 42 14.97 -29.26 -4.45
C LYS A 42 15.20 -28.87 -5.92
N GLY A 43 15.68 -29.79 -6.75
CA GLY A 43 15.86 -29.55 -8.19
C GLY A 43 14.54 -29.28 -8.93
N ARG A 44 13.48 -30.03 -8.62
CA ARG A 44 12.15 -29.79 -9.21
C ARG A 44 11.53 -28.49 -8.72
N ASP A 45 11.68 -28.17 -7.43
CA ASP A 45 11.19 -26.92 -6.87
C ASP A 45 11.90 -25.71 -7.49
N ALA A 46 13.22 -25.77 -7.66
CA ALA A 46 13.97 -24.73 -8.37
C ALA A 46 13.48 -24.53 -9.82
N HIS A 47 13.12 -25.61 -10.51
CA HIS A 47 12.54 -25.53 -11.86
C HIS A 47 11.17 -24.85 -11.86
N ARG A 48 10.27 -25.21 -10.92
CA ARG A 48 8.96 -24.56 -10.77
C ARG A 48 9.05 -23.07 -10.47
N LYS A 49 10.02 -22.67 -9.63
CA LYS A 49 10.28 -21.26 -9.32
C LYS A 49 10.71 -20.49 -10.59
N ALA A 50 11.59 -21.09 -11.39
CA ALA A 50 12.02 -20.50 -12.66
C ALA A 50 10.85 -20.40 -13.67
N ASP A 51 10.01 -21.43 -13.73
CA ASP A 51 8.82 -21.48 -14.59
C ASP A 51 7.81 -20.38 -14.24
N LEU A 52 7.49 -20.19 -12.95
CA LEU A 52 6.62 -19.11 -12.49
C LEU A 52 7.14 -17.73 -12.87
N LYS A 53 8.45 -17.51 -12.75
CA LYS A 53 9.08 -16.24 -13.15
C LYS A 53 8.99 -16.00 -14.65
N ALA A 54 9.13 -17.03 -15.46
CA ALA A 54 8.96 -16.94 -16.91
C ALA A 54 7.50 -16.63 -17.30
N ILE A 55 6.53 -17.28 -16.65
CA ILE A 55 5.09 -17.02 -16.85
C ILE A 55 4.74 -15.58 -16.48
N SER A 56 5.22 -15.13 -15.32
CA SER A 56 5.05 -13.76 -14.85
C SER A 56 5.59 -12.72 -15.85
N GLY A 57 6.80 -12.91 -16.37
CA GLY A 57 7.36 -12.01 -17.40
C GLY A 57 6.55 -11.98 -18.71
N GLY A 58 6.01 -13.12 -19.13
CA GLY A 58 5.13 -13.21 -20.29
C GLY A 58 3.81 -12.45 -20.07
N LEU A 59 3.22 -12.58 -18.89
CA LEU A 59 2.00 -11.86 -18.49
C LEU A 59 2.22 -10.34 -18.47
N VAL A 60 3.31 -9.86 -17.86
CA VAL A 60 3.64 -8.43 -17.82
C VAL A 60 3.82 -7.87 -19.24
N SER A 61 4.49 -8.62 -20.12
CA SER A 61 4.67 -8.22 -21.52
C SER A 61 3.34 -8.18 -22.28
N TYR A 62 2.45 -9.14 -22.05
CA TYR A 62 1.10 -9.13 -22.62
C TYR A 62 0.30 -7.90 -22.14
N TYR A 63 0.40 -7.57 -20.85
CA TYR A 63 -0.27 -6.41 -20.27
C TYR A 63 0.23 -5.09 -20.88
N GLN A 64 1.53 -4.95 -21.13
CA GLN A 64 2.09 -3.75 -21.79
C GLN A 64 1.48 -3.52 -23.18
N ASP A 65 1.18 -4.58 -23.92
CA ASP A 65 0.62 -4.48 -25.27
C ASP A 65 -0.90 -4.34 -25.30
N ARG A 66 -1.60 -4.92 -24.31
CA ARG A 66 -3.06 -5.09 -24.33
C ARG A 66 -3.79 -4.29 -23.26
N ASP A 67 -3.06 -3.66 -22.36
CA ASP A 67 -3.55 -2.95 -21.17
C ASP A 67 -4.56 -3.80 -20.36
N ALA A 68 -4.38 -5.11 -20.36
CA ALA A 68 -5.17 -6.08 -19.60
C ALA A 68 -4.46 -7.43 -19.57
N PHE A 69 -4.54 -8.15 -18.47
CA PHE A 69 -4.12 -9.55 -18.40
C PHE A 69 -5.12 -10.48 -19.11
N PRO A 70 -4.65 -11.59 -19.71
CA PRO A 70 -5.51 -12.50 -20.47
C PRO A 70 -6.53 -13.23 -19.57
N PRO A 71 -7.67 -13.73 -20.14
CA PRO A 71 -8.04 -13.75 -21.56
C PRO A 71 -9.06 -12.68 -21.98
N GLN A 72 -8.71 -11.67 -22.80
CA GLN A 72 -9.60 -10.54 -23.18
C GLN A 72 -10.92 -10.97 -23.88
N ALA A 73 -12.04 -10.32 -23.54
CA ALA A 73 -13.33 -10.55 -24.20
C ALA A 73 -13.27 -10.10 -25.67
N GLY A 74 -13.70 -10.97 -26.59
CA GLY A 74 -13.77 -10.65 -28.03
C GLY A 74 -12.54 -11.03 -28.86
N ASN A 75 -11.55 -11.75 -28.31
CA ASN A 75 -10.40 -12.22 -29.07
C ASN A 75 -10.75 -13.51 -29.86
N PRO A 76 -10.39 -13.70 -31.15
CA PRO A 76 -10.75 -14.88 -31.96
C PRO A 76 -10.08 -16.20 -31.58
N GLY A 77 -9.45 -16.27 -30.41
CA GLY A 77 -8.97 -17.49 -29.74
C GLY A 77 -9.36 -17.54 -28.26
N SER A 78 -10.21 -16.60 -27.81
CA SER A 78 -10.67 -16.48 -26.44
C SER A 78 -11.70 -17.56 -26.14
N CYS A 79 -11.61 -18.17 -24.96
CA CYS A 79 -12.60 -19.11 -24.44
C CYS A 79 -14.00 -18.45 -24.20
N THR A 80 -14.21 -17.22 -24.64
CA THR A 80 -15.48 -16.49 -24.63
C THR A 80 -16.34 -16.89 -25.83
N GLY A 81 -16.97 -18.07 -25.76
CA GLY A 81 -17.91 -18.53 -26.78
C GLY A 81 -18.76 -19.72 -26.32
N SER A 82 -19.89 -19.92 -26.99
CA SER A 82 -20.90 -20.96 -26.73
C SER A 82 -20.47 -22.40 -27.08
N ASN A 83 -19.22 -22.62 -27.52
CA ASN A 83 -18.69 -23.95 -27.83
C ASN A 83 -17.35 -24.20 -27.09
N PRO A 84 -17.35 -24.95 -25.98
CA PRO A 84 -16.26 -24.96 -24.99
C PRO A 84 -15.15 -26.00 -25.23
N THR A 85 -14.97 -26.50 -26.46
CA THR A 85 -14.11 -27.66 -26.73
C THR A 85 -12.66 -27.33 -27.12
N ASN A 86 -12.28 -26.06 -27.29
CA ASN A 86 -10.90 -25.69 -27.68
C ASN A 86 -10.01 -25.19 -26.54
N CYS A 87 -10.51 -25.16 -25.31
CA CYS A 87 -9.72 -24.87 -24.11
C CYS A 87 -9.56 -26.14 -23.24
N THR A 88 -9.40 -27.29 -23.90
CA THR A 88 -9.10 -28.58 -23.25
C THR A 88 -7.65 -28.97 -23.57
N SER A 89 -6.91 -29.41 -22.54
CA SER A 89 -5.49 -29.80 -22.60
C SER A 89 -5.20 -31.07 -23.43
N ASN A 90 -6.07 -31.46 -24.37
CA ASN A 90 -6.00 -32.75 -25.05
C ASN A 90 -5.26 -32.72 -26.38
N THR A 91 -4.84 -31.55 -26.86
CA THR A 91 -3.96 -31.42 -28.03
C THR A 91 -2.99 -30.28 -27.80
N SER A 92 -1.70 -30.55 -27.56
CA SER A 92 -0.56 -29.61 -27.73
C SER A 92 -0.62 -28.15 -27.20
N ASN A 93 -1.69 -27.73 -26.53
CA ASN A 93 -2.03 -26.34 -26.31
C ASN A 93 -1.80 -25.94 -24.86
N ASP A 94 -1.25 -24.74 -24.73
CA ASP A 94 -0.87 -24.09 -23.48
C ASP A 94 -2.09 -23.59 -22.71
N TRP A 95 -1.99 -23.57 -21.37
CA TRP A 95 -3.07 -23.24 -20.44
C TRP A 95 -3.39 -21.74 -20.30
N ILE A 96 -2.57 -20.88 -20.92
CA ILE A 96 -2.80 -19.44 -21.18
C ILE A 96 -2.45 -19.21 -22.66
N PRO A 97 -3.32 -19.61 -23.59
CA PRO A 97 -3.01 -19.62 -25.02
C PRO A 97 -2.69 -18.21 -25.57
N GLU A 98 -3.14 -17.16 -24.91
CA GLU A 98 -2.83 -15.77 -25.26
C GLU A 98 -1.35 -15.41 -25.11
N LEU A 99 -0.59 -16.15 -24.29
CA LEU A 99 0.85 -15.94 -24.13
C LEU A 99 1.66 -16.64 -25.21
N THR A 100 1.12 -17.70 -25.82
CA THR A 100 1.86 -18.56 -26.75
C THR A 100 1.29 -18.56 -28.17
N GLY A 101 0.11 -18.01 -28.36
CA GLY A 101 -0.56 -17.84 -29.65
C GLY A 101 -0.21 -16.54 -30.37
N GLY A 102 -0.37 -16.55 -31.70
CA GLY A 102 -0.15 -15.38 -32.57
C GLY A 102 1.18 -15.39 -33.31
N SER A 103 1.41 -14.39 -34.16
CA SER A 103 2.65 -14.24 -34.96
C SER A 103 3.86 -13.78 -34.13
N THR A 104 3.63 -13.27 -32.92
CA THR A 104 4.65 -12.79 -31.97
C THR A 104 4.24 -13.21 -30.55
N PRO A 105 4.60 -14.42 -30.11
CA PRO A 105 4.20 -14.93 -28.80
C PRO A 105 5.05 -14.31 -27.67
N TYR A 106 4.43 -14.05 -26.53
CA TYR A 106 5.07 -13.56 -25.31
C TYR A 106 5.90 -14.65 -24.61
N MET A 107 5.57 -15.92 -24.89
CA MET A 107 6.34 -17.10 -24.49
C MET A 107 6.28 -18.15 -25.59
N GLN A 108 7.40 -18.84 -25.83
CA GLN A 108 7.45 -19.90 -26.84
C GLN A 108 6.58 -21.11 -26.48
N LYS A 109 6.43 -21.39 -25.18
CA LYS A 109 5.58 -22.46 -24.65
C LYS A 109 5.38 -22.26 -23.15
N LEU A 110 4.24 -22.68 -22.60
CA LEU A 110 4.07 -22.67 -21.17
C LEU A 110 4.77 -23.88 -20.52
N PRO A 111 5.43 -23.67 -19.36
CA PRO A 111 6.09 -24.74 -18.65
C PRO A 111 5.14 -25.85 -18.18
N LYS A 112 5.69 -27.04 -18.02
CA LYS A 112 5.01 -28.23 -17.47
C LYS A 112 5.69 -28.65 -16.19
N ASP A 113 4.92 -29.08 -15.20
CA ASP A 113 5.47 -29.52 -13.94
C ASP A 113 6.41 -30.75 -14.12
N PRO A 114 7.61 -30.75 -13.51
CA PRO A 114 8.56 -31.86 -13.60
C PRO A 114 8.09 -33.21 -13.00
N ARG A 115 7.03 -33.25 -12.17
CA ARG A 115 6.46 -34.52 -11.65
C ARG A 115 5.29 -35.05 -12.48
N GLN A 116 4.71 -34.24 -13.36
CA GLN A 116 3.50 -34.65 -14.09
C GLN A 116 3.83 -35.57 -15.27
N ALA A 117 3.32 -36.81 -15.21
CA ALA A 117 3.51 -37.83 -16.26
C ALA A 117 2.38 -37.88 -17.31
N SER A 118 1.24 -37.19 -17.14
CA SER A 118 0.14 -37.15 -18.13
C SER A 118 -0.87 -35.99 -17.93
N ASN A 119 -1.78 -35.82 -18.90
CA ASN A 119 -2.56 -34.62 -19.25
C ASN A 119 -3.49 -33.99 -18.17
N ILE A 120 -3.56 -32.65 -18.19
CA ILE A 120 -4.30 -31.76 -17.26
C ILE A 120 -5.79 -31.66 -17.63
N SER A 121 -6.59 -32.66 -17.31
CA SER A 121 -8.03 -32.63 -17.65
C SER A 121 -8.83 -31.74 -16.69
N GLY A 122 -8.86 -30.42 -16.94
CA GLY A 122 -10.09 -29.64 -16.74
C GLY A 122 -10.23 -28.70 -15.53
N GLY A 123 -9.15 -28.32 -14.84
CA GLY A 123 -9.22 -27.39 -13.70
C GLY A 123 -9.29 -25.90 -14.10
N LEU A 124 -8.27 -25.42 -14.81
CA LEU A 124 -8.02 -23.97 -14.94
C LEU A 124 -9.00 -23.23 -15.88
N ALA A 125 -9.59 -23.91 -16.86
CA ALA A 125 -10.52 -23.28 -17.82
C ALA A 125 -11.91 -22.95 -17.23
N ARG A 126 -12.26 -23.43 -16.03
CA ARG A 126 -13.57 -23.17 -15.39
C ARG A 126 -13.68 -21.80 -14.73
N PHE A 127 -12.55 -21.14 -14.43
CA PHE A 127 -12.53 -19.82 -13.79
C PHE A 127 -13.11 -18.72 -14.68
N PHE A 128 -13.08 -18.88 -16.00
CA PHE A 128 -13.57 -17.87 -16.95
C PHE A 128 -15.09 -17.85 -17.13
N LYS A 129 -15.86 -18.59 -16.33
CA LYS A 129 -17.33 -18.76 -16.49
C LYS A 129 -18.20 -17.95 -15.52
N GLY A 130 -17.64 -17.21 -14.56
CA GLY A 130 -18.42 -16.54 -13.53
C GLY A 130 -18.74 -15.06 -13.83
N ASN A 131 -19.99 -14.74 -14.17
CA ASN A 131 -20.53 -13.37 -14.25
C ASN A 131 -20.72 -12.69 -12.86
N LYS A 132 -19.83 -12.88 -11.88
CA LYS A 132 -19.92 -12.20 -10.57
C LYS A 132 -18.54 -11.89 -9.99
N PRO A 133 -18.20 -10.62 -9.71
CA PRO A 133 -16.82 -10.22 -9.38
C PRO A 133 -16.61 -10.08 -7.84
N GLN A 134 -15.52 -10.63 -7.26
CA GLN A 134 -15.01 -10.25 -5.91
C GLN A 134 -13.46 -10.10 -5.85
N GLY A 135 -12.99 -8.98 -5.26
CA GLY A 135 -11.60 -8.51 -4.98
C GLY A 135 -10.64 -8.26 -6.17
N GLU A 136 -9.58 -7.43 -6.14
CA GLU A 136 -9.09 -6.31 -5.30
C GLU A 136 -7.75 -5.83 -5.93
N VAL A 137 -7.40 -4.55 -5.84
CA VAL A 137 -6.08 -3.99 -6.22
C VAL A 137 -5.41 -3.47 -4.95
N ALA A 138 -4.26 -4.03 -4.57
CA ALA A 138 -3.51 -3.65 -3.37
C ALA A 138 -2.80 -2.29 -3.53
N ALA A 139 -2.78 -1.53 -2.43
CA ALA A 139 -2.38 -0.13 -2.30
C ALA A 139 -0.88 0.15 -2.57
N ALA A 140 -0.59 1.08 -3.48
CA ALA A 140 0.78 1.52 -3.83
C ALA A 140 1.13 2.96 -3.37
N THR A 141 0.30 3.65 -2.57
CA THR A 141 0.43 5.12 -2.41
C THR A 141 1.10 5.62 -1.12
N THR A 142 1.32 4.77 -0.12
CA THR A 142 1.91 5.13 1.19
C THR A 142 3.31 4.57 1.44
N ASN A 143 3.74 3.56 0.67
CA ASN A 143 5.06 2.98 0.80
C ASN A 143 6.14 4.02 0.48
N GLY A 144 6.96 4.35 1.47
CA GLY A 144 8.02 5.34 1.38
C GLY A 144 7.57 6.80 1.52
N LEU A 145 6.29 7.08 1.79
CA LEU A 145 5.79 8.45 1.95
C LEU A 145 6.33 9.09 3.24
N LYS A 146 6.99 10.25 3.12
CA LYS A 146 7.63 10.98 4.24
C LYS A 146 7.02 12.34 4.54
N GLY A 147 6.31 12.90 3.58
CA GLY A 147 5.55 14.13 3.75
C GLY A 147 4.48 14.22 2.68
N HIS A 148 3.27 14.58 3.08
CA HIS A 148 2.18 14.88 2.16
C HIS A 148 1.44 16.10 2.70
N TRP A 149 1.46 17.19 1.93
CA TRP A 149 0.69 18.39 2.21
C TRP A 149 -0.39 18.54 1.13
N PRO A 150 -1.63 18.10 1.41
CA PRO A 150 -2.76 18.27 0.50
C PRO A 150 -3.10 19.73 0.25
N LEU A 151 -2.74 20.64 1.17
CA LEU A 151 -3.15 22.05 1.12
C LEU A 151 -4.70 22.21 1.08
N GLY A 152 -5.40 21.29 1.76
CA GLY A 152 -6.86 21.21 1.78
C GLY A 152 -7.54 22.12 2.80
N GLU A 153 -6.80 22.78 3.70
CA GLU A 153 -7.39 23.49 4.85
C GLU A 153 -8.28 24.67 4.47
N GLY A 154 -7.94 25.41 3.40
CA GLY A 154 -8.72 26.55 2.91
C GLY A 154 -8.72 27.81 3.79
N ALA A 155 -8.15 27.74 4.99
CA ALA A 155 -7.96 28.87 5.91
C ALA A 155 -6.85 28.57 6.94
N GLY A 156 -6.40 29.61 7.66
CA GLY A 156 -5.40 29.48 8.73
C GLY A 156 -3.95 29.68 8.28
N THR A 157 -3.02 29.43 9.19
CA THR A 157 -1.58 29.72 9.04
C THR A 157 -0.70 28.47 9.03
N SER A 158 -1.28 27.29 8.88
CA SER A 158 -0.56 26.02 8.84
C SER A 158 -1.20 25.08 7.82
N THR A 159 -0.42 24.14 7.31
CA THR A 159 -0.89 23.00 6.53
C THR A 159 -0.40 21.70 7.15
N SER A 160 -1.31 20.74 7.24
CA SER A 160 -1.11 19.47 7.93
C SER A 160 -0.30 18.52 7.06
N ASP A 161 0.58 17.75 7.68
CA ASP A 161 1.19 16.59 7.03
C ASP A 161 0.25 15.40 7.17
N SER A 162 -0.32 14.95 6.04
CA SER A 162 -1.14 13.74 5.95
C SER A 162 -0.31 12.46 6.02
N SER A 163 1.02 12.55 5.93
CA SER A 163 1.89 11.43 6.26
C SER A 163 1.96 11.21 7.78
N LEU A 164 2.22 9.97 8.22
CA LEU A 164 2.38 9.66 9.66
C LEU A 164 3.66 10.22 10.30
N ASN A 165 4.40 11.10 9.61
CA ASN A 165 5.68 11.63 10.07
C ASN A 165 5.57 12.96 10.83
N GLY A 166 4.39 13.59 10.85
CA GLY A 166 4.13 14.79 11.64
C GLY A 166 4.91 16.02 11.19
N ASN A 167 5.25 16.10 9.89
CA ASN A 167 6.00 17.21 9.30
C ASN A 167 5.07 18.41 8.97
N THR A 168 4.31 18.91 9.94
CA THR A 168 3.38 20.03 9.74
C THR A 168 4.10 21.27 9.19
N GLY A 169 3.50 21.91 8.18
CA GLY A 169 4.00 23.14 7.57
C GLY A 169 3.37 24.40 8.16
N THR A 170 4.16 25.46 8.30
CA THR A 170 3.71 26.79 8.74
C THR A 170 3.76 27.75 7.57
N LEU A 171 2.69 28.49 7.31
CA LEU A 171 2.62 29.51 6.27
C LEU A 171 3.36 30.77 6.73
N ILE A 172 4.40 31.17 6.00
CA ILE A 172 5.21 32.36 6.26
C ILE A 172 4.79 33.49 5.32
N ASN A 173 4.50 34.66 5.89
CA ASN A 173 4.01 35.85 5.18
C ASN A 173 2.73 35.62 4.34
N SER A 174 1.91 34.66 4.77
CA SER A 174 0.54 34.43 4.31
C SER A 174 0.38 34.25 2.78
N PRO A 175 0.88 33.14 2.19
CA PRO A 175 0.36 32.65 0.92
C PRO A 175 -1.17 32.49 1.00
N THR A 176 -1.87 32.70 -0.11
CA THR A 176 -3.34 32.81 -0.09
C THR A 176 -4.00 31.49 -0.46
N TRP A 177 -4.98 31.05 0.33
CA TRP A 177 -5.84 29.91 0.01
C TRP A 177 -6.74 30.21 -1.19
N VAL A 178 -6.79 29.27 -2.14
CA VAL A 178 -7.62 29.33 -3.36
C VAL A 178 -8.19 27.94 -3.69
N GLY A 179 -9.09 27.84 -4.67
CA GLY A 179 -9.50 26.55 -5.22
C GLY A 179 -8.34 25.85 -5.93
N GLY A 180 -8.12 24.58 -5.58
CA GLY A 180 -7.02 23.75 -6.07
C GLY A 180 -7.37 22.87 -7.26
N GLN A 181 -6.43 22.01 -7.63
CA GLN A 181 -6.71 20.86 -8.49
C GLN A 181 -7.58 19.86 -7.72
N LYS A 182 -7.39 19.74 -6.41
CA LYS A 182 -8.15 18.89 -5.50
C LYS A 182 -8.56 19.67 -4.26
N GLY A 183 -9.82 20.12 -4.23
CA GLY A 183 -10.31 20.92 -3.12
C GLY A 183 -9.67 22.31 -3.08
N ASN A 184 -8.83 22.57 -2.08
CA ASN A 184 -8.13 23.85 -1.89
C ASN A 184 -6.66 23.75 -2.30
N ALA A 185 -5.99 24.89 -2.46
CA ALA A 185 -4.58 24.99 -2.77
C ALA A 185 -4.00 26.30 -2.23
N LEU A 186 -2.68 26.46 -2.32
CA LEU A 186 -2.01 27.72 -2.00
C LEU A 186 -1.54 28.44 -3.27
N ASN A 187 -1.92 29.71 -3.38
CA ASN A 187 -1.42 30.63 -4.38
C ASN A 187 -0.26 31.45 -3.83
N PHE A 188 0.84 31.46 -4.59
CA PHE A 188 2.03 32.26 -4.38
C PHE A 188 2.08 33.31 -5.50
N ASP A 189 2.25 34.59 -5.13
CA ASP A 189 2.18 35.70 -6.08
C ASP A 189 3.54 36.09 -6.69
N GLY A 190 4.59 35.30 -6.42
CA GLY A 190 5.97 35.58 -6.84
C GLY A 190 6.70 36.60 -5.96
N THR A 191 6.06 37.17 -4.95
CA THR A 191 6.71 38.11 -4.02
C THR A 191 7.66 37.35 -3.10
N SER A 192 8.85 37.91 -2.87
CA SER A 192 9.82 37.40 -1.92
C SER A 192 9.20 37.20 -0.52
N GLY A 193 9.54 36.08 0.12
CA GLY A 193 9.22 35.80 1.51
C GLY A 193 7.91 35.06 1.74
N LYS A 194 7.11 34.75 0.72
CA LYS A 194 5.88 33.94 0.87
C LYS A 194 6.13 32.46 0.57
N TYR A 195 6.01 31.61 1.57
CA TYR A 195 6.26 30.18 1.46
C TYR A 195 5.61 29.39 2.60
N VAL A 196 5.55 28.06 2.46
CA VAL A 196 5.32 27.17 3.60
C VAL A 196 6.67 26.69 4.11
N SER A 197 6.91 26.82 5.41
CA SER A 197 8.09 26.30 6.11
C SER A 197 7.75 25.01 6.84
N VAL A 198 8.45 23.94 6.53
CA VAL A 198 8.35 22.65 7.20
C VAL A 198 9.67 22.40 7.93
N ASN A 199 9.60 22.17 9.24
CA ASN A 199 10.79 21.96 10.07
C ASN A 199 11.64 20.79 9.55
N SER A 200 12.96 20.91 9.65
CA SER A 200 13.85 19.83 9.25
C SER A 200 13.63 18.59 10.12
N SER A 201 13.53 17.43 9.48
CA SER A 201 13.44 16.12 10.12
C SER A 201 14.26 15.09 9.36
N ALA A 202 14.56 13.96 10.02
CA ALA A 202 15.31 12.86 9.41
C ALA A 202 14.52 12.21 8.25
N SER A 203 13.19 12.15 8.34
CA SER A 203 12.33 11.61 7.28
C SER A 203 12.38 12.44 6.00
N LEU A 204 12.71 13.73 6.09
CA LEU A 204 12.85 14.64 4.96
C LEU A 204 14.29 14.74 4.43
N SER A 205 15.18 13.84 4.84
CA SER A 205 16.58 13.78 4.38
C SER A 205 16.97 12.38 3.86
N PRO A 206 16.22 11.81 2.89
CA PRO A 206 16.47 10.46 2.40
C PRO A 206 17.65 10.41 1.41
N THR A 207 18.15 9.20 1.12
CA THR A 207 19.25 8.96 0.16
C THR A 207 18.76 8.80 -1.28
N ASN A 208 17.57 8.23 -1.45
CA ASN A 208 16.79 8.19 -2.67
C ASN A 208 15.54 9.05 -2.46
N ILE A 209 14.96 9.62 -3.52
CA ILE A 209 13.85 10.55 -3.31
C ILE A 209 12.86 10.58 -4.48
N THR A 210 11.60 10.83 -4.15
CA THR A 210 10.62 11.35 -5.10
C THR A 210 10.01 12.62 -4.56
N LEU A 211 9.99 13.68 -5.37
CA LEU A 211 9.26 14.92 -5.11
C LEU A 211 8.11 15.01 -6.10
N SER A 212 6.88 15.27 -5.62
CA SER A 212 5.71 15.42 -6.48
C SER A 212 4.86 16.60 -6.06
N ALA A 213 4.27 17.30 -7.04
CA ALA A 213 3.28 18.34 -6.78
C ALA A 213 2.38 18.55 -8.01
N TRP A 214 1.15 18.97 -7.76
CA TRP A 214 0.33 19.66 -8.76
C TRP A 214 0.70 21.14 -8.76
N VAL A 215 0.88 21.72 -9.95
CA VAL A 215 1.20 23.14 -10.10
C VAL A 215 0.43 23.77 -11.25
N LYS A 216 -0.01 25.01 -11.04
CA LYS A 216 -0.57 25.88 -12.07
C LYS A 216 0.14 27.25 -12.04
N PRO A 217 1.22 27.42 -12.82
CA PRO A 217 1.94 28.69 -12.93
C PRO A 217 1.07 29.80 -13.56
N ASN A 218 1.25 31.04 -13.14
CA ASN A 218 0.60 32.22 -13.76
C ASN A 218 1.31 32.69 -15.04
N SER A 219 2.49 32.12 -15.34
CA SER A 219 3.31 32.42 -16.51
C SER A 219 3.95 31.11 -17.00
N THR A 220 4.12 30.98 -18.31
CA THR A 220 4.84 29.85 -18.93
C THR A 220 6.35 29.90 -18.71
N THR A 221 6.87 30.98 -18.12
CA THR A 221 8.29 31.12 -17.79
C THR A 221 8.51 31.80 -16.44
N GLN A 222 9.57 31.37 -15.76
CA GLN A 222 10.14 31.97 -14.56
C GLN A 222 11.62 32.22 -14.86
N THR A 223 12.07 33.46 -14.74
CA THR A 223 13.48 33.82 -14.99
C THR A 223 14.41 33.28 -13.91
N VAL A 224 13.87 33.05 -12.72
CA VAL A 224 14.55 32.43 -11.58
C VAL A 224 14.10 30.97 -11.42
N GLY A 225 14.88 30.16 -10.71
CA GLY A 225 14.50 28.80 -10.31
C GLY A 225 13.46 28.79 -9.19
N ALA A 226 12.23 29.17 -9.54
CA ALA A 226 11.12 29.31 -8.61
C ALA A 226 10.70 27.94 -8.04
N ALA A 227 10.90 27.73 -6.75
CA ALA A 227 10.71 26.41 -6.13
C ALA A 227 9.24 26.01 -6.04
N LEU A 228 8.96 24.75 -6.39
CA LEU A 228 7.74 24.08 -5.97
C LEU A 228 7.96 23.50 -4.57
N VAL A 229 9.05 22.73 -4.41
CA VAL A 229 9.55 22.17 -3.15
C VAL A 229 11.06 22.23 -3.15
N ALA A 230 11.67 22.68 -2.06
CA ALA A 230 13.12 22.75 -1.91
C ALA A 230 13.56 22.56 -0.46
N LYS A 231 14.76 22.02 -0.27
CA LYS A 231 15.44 21.94 1.03
C LYS A 231 16.86 22.47 0.91
N GLY A 232 17.19 23.52 1.65
CA GLY A 232 18.55 24.09 1.75
C GLY A 232 18.64 25.58 1.39
N ASN A 233 19.83 26.14 1.58
CA ASN A 233 20.03 27.59 1.68
C ASN A 233 20.33 28.30 0.35
N GLY A 234 20.08 27.65 -0.80
CA GLY A 234 20.49 28.20 -2.10
C GLY A 234 22.00 28.10 -2.35
N ASN A 235 22.45 28.48 -3.56
CA ASN A 235 23.86 28.68 -3.93
C ASN A 235 24.81 27.50 -3.62
N GLY A 236 24.34 26.26 -3.81
CA GLY A 236 25.11 25.04 -3.51
C GLY A 236 24.90 24.53 -2.09
N GLY A 237 23.94 25.10 -1.36
CA GLY A 237 23.45 24.61 -0.07
C GLY A 237 22.19 23.75 -0.15
N GLU A 238 21.58 23.61 -1.33
CA GLU A 238 20.37 22.79 -1.53
C GLU A 238 20.67 21.29 -1.44
N ALA A 239 20.01 20.58 -0.52
CA ALA A 239 19.99 19.13 -0.55
C ALA A 239 19.28 18.65 -1.81
N TYR A 240 18.04 19.12 -2.04
CA TYR A 240 17.23 18.81 -3.22
C TYR A 240 16.23 19.94 -3.51
N ALA A 241 15.79 20.01 -4.76
CA ALA A 241 14.65 20.83 -5.16
C ALA A 241 13.99 20.35 -6.45
N ILE A 242 12.71 20.67 -6.58
CA ILE A 242 11.99 20.69 -7.85
C ILE A 242 11.44 22.10 -8.07
N ASP A 243 11.78 22.69 -9.21
CA ASP A 243 11.52 24.11 -9.52
C ASP A 243 11.06 24.35 -10.95
N VAL A 244 10.64 25.58 -11.23
CA VAL A 244 10.36 26.10 -12.56
C VAL A 244 11.47 27.08 -12.93
N VAL A 245 12.12 26.87 -14.08
CA VAL A 245 13.17 27.77 -14.58
C VAL A 245 13.17 27.81 -16.11
N SER A 246 13.19 29.02 -16.66
CA SER A 246 13.34 29.29 -18.11
C SER A 246 12.36 28.49 -18.99
N GLY A 247 11.12 28.29 -18.53
CA GLY A 247 10.07 27.61 -19.29
C GLY A 247 10.04 26.08 -19.17
N SER A 248 10.83 25.51 -18.26
CA SER A 248 10.85 24.07 -17.98
C SER A 248 10.82 23.81 -16.47
N TYR A 249 10.33 22.63 -16.10
CA TYR A 249 10.49 22.09 -14.76
C TYR A 249 11.87 21.47 -14.62
N ARG A 250 12.52 21.66 -13.48
CA ARG A 250 13.82 21.07 -13.20
C ARG A 250 13.81 20.41 -11.82
N PHE A 251 14.29 19.18 -11.78
CA PHE A 251 14.55 18.43 -10.56
C PHE A 251 16.06 18.29 -10.39
N TYR A 252 16.57 18.60 -9.21
CA TYR A 252 18.00 18.57 -8.94
C TYR A 252 18.34 18.36 -7.47
N PHE A 253 19.58 17.96 -7.22
CA PHE A 253 20.16 17.84 -5.89
C PHE A 253 21.65 18.23 -5.88
N TRP A 254 22.19 18.56 -4.71
CA TRP A 254 23.62 18.81 -4.52
C TRP A 254 24.32 17.62 -3.88
N ASN A 255 25.54 17.34 -4.33
CA ASN A 255 26.38 16.25 -3.81
C ASN A 255 27.58 16.75 -2.96
N GLY A 256 27.63 18.06 -2.65
CA GLY A 256 28.74 18.70 -1.95
C GLY A 256 29.74 19.41 -2.86
N ALA A 257 29.76 19.12 -4.16
CA ALA A 257 30.68 19.70 -5.14
C ALA A 257 30.00 20.28 -6.39
N SER A 258 28.92 19.64 -6.87
CA SER A 258 28.18 20.05 -8.06
C SER A 258 26.70 19.66 -7.98
N PHE A 259 25.88 20.33 -8.79
CA PHE A 259 24.48 19.97 -8.94
C PHE A 259 24.35 18.82 -9.95
N SER A 260 23.55 17.81 -9.60
CA SER A 260 23.00 16.86 -10.56
C SER A 260 21.57 17.26 -10.85
N SER A 261 21.20 17.39 -12.13
CA SER A 261 19.89 17.92 -12.51
C SER A 261 19.32 17.26 -13.77
N VAL A 262 18.00 17.24 -13.86
CA VAL A 262 17.23 16.91 -15.06
C VAL A 262 16.16 17.98 -15.26
N GLN A 263 15.93 18.39 -16.50
CA GLN A 263 14.99 19.45 -16.83
C GLN A 263 14.13 19.03 -18.03
N ALA A 264 12.83 19.34 -17.98
CA ALA A 264 11.89 19.05 -19.05
C ALA A 264 10.77 20.10 -19.09
N GLY A 265 10.21 20.33 -20.28
CA GLY A 265 9.13 21.28 -20.51
C GLY A 265 8.25 20.86 -21.69
N PRO A 266 7.36 21.73 -22.18
CA PRO A 266 7.17 23.11 -21.76
C PRO A 266 6.36 23.25 -20.47
N VAL A 267 6.62 24.32 -19.72
CA VAL A 267 5.73 24.79 -18.65
C VAL A 267 4.49 25.43 -19.27
N THR A 268 3.31 25.10 -18.73
CA THR A 268 2.02 25.67 -19.18
C THR A 268 1.35 26.43 -18.04
N THR A 269 0.29 27.18 -18.35
CA THR A 269 -0.57 27.83 -17.35
C THR A 269 -1.76 26.97 -16.93
N ASN A 270 -1.78 25.69 -17.33
CA ASN A 270 -2.76 24.71 -16.90
C ASN A 270 -2.21 23.90 -15.73
N TRP A 271 -3.11 23.25 -14.98
CA TRP A 271 -2.71 22.28 -13.97
C TRP A 271 -1.83 21.19 -14.60
N THR A 272 -0.65 21.03 -14.01
CA THR A 272 0.35 20.08 -14.44
C THR A 272 0.83 19.31 -13.21
N HIS A 273 0.81 17.99 -13.28
CA HIS A 273 1.44 17.15 -12.27
C HIS A 273 2.91 16.95 -12.61
N VAL A 274 3.80 17.33 -11.70
CA VAL A 274 5.25 17.26 -11.93
C VAL A 274 5.87 16.40 -10.85
N THR A 275 6.65 15.40 -11.29
CA THR A 275 7.31 14.46 -10.38
C THR A 275 8.77 14.30 -10.75
N GLY A 276 9.67 14.47 -9.78
CA GLY A 276 11.10 14.19 -9.92
C GLY A 276 11.48 12.96 -9.10
N THR A 277 12.17 11.97 -9.68
CA THR A 277 12.63 10.77 -8.97
C THR A 277 14.13 10.58 -9.07
N TYR A 278 14.74 10.06 -7.99
CA TYR A 278 16.14 9.66 -7.92
C TYR A 278 16.29 8.29 -7.27
N ASP A 279 16.82 7.32 -8.02
CA ASP A 279 16.96 5.91 -7.63
C ASP A 279 18.35 5.57 -7.06
N GLY A 280 19.21 6.58 -6.84
CA GLY A 280 20.61 6.40 -6.47
C GLY A 280 21.56 6.37 -7.68
N THR A 281 21.03 6.33 -8.90
CA THR A 281 21.82 6.31 -10.15
C THR A 281 21.30 7.31 -11.21
N ASN A 282 19.99 7.50 -11.32
CA ASN A 282 19.37 8.31 -12.37
C ASN A 282 18.37 9.30 -11.78
N LEU A 283 18.44 10.55 -12.23
CA LEU A 283 17.35 11.51 -12.07
C LEU A 283 16.37 11.35 -13.22
N ARG A 284 15.07 11.30 -12.91
CA ARG A 284 13.99 11.34 -13.89
C ARG A 284 13.01 12.45 -13.54
N ILE A 285 12.42 13.05 -14.57
CA ILE A 285 11.32 14.00 -14.39
C ILE A 285 10.13 13.58 -15.26
N TYR A 286 8.95 13.61 -14.66
CA TYR A 286 7.69 13.24 -15.26
C TYR A 286 6.75 14.44 -15.27
N ILE A 287 6.05 14.63 -16.38
CA ILE A 287 5.04 15.66 -16.56
C ILE A 287 3.74 14.94 -16.92
N ASN A 288 2.68 15.16 -16.13
CA ASN A 288 1.38 14.50 -16.27
C ASN A 288 1.48 12.97 -16.39
N GLY A 289 2.35 12.36 -15.57
CA GLY A 289 2.52 10.91 -15.56
C GLY A 289 3.26 10.35 -16.77
N SER A 290 3.94 11.18 -17.57
CA SER A 290 4.79 10.74 -18.69
C SER A 290 6.25 11.10 -18.43
N LEU A 291 7.17 10.15 -18.66
CA LEU A 291 8.61 10.41 -18.56
C LEU A 291 9.01 11.47 -19.58
N SER A 292 9.52 12.60 -19.10
CA SER A 292 9.82 13.79 -19.92
C SER A 292 11.31 14.12 -19.96
N GLY A 293 12.11 13.58 -19.04
CA GLY A 293 13.56 13.71 -19.06
C GLY A 293 14.24 12.71 -18.15
N THR A 294 15.46 12.34 -18.50
CA THR A 294 16.34 11.48 -17.69
C THR A 294 17.77 11.98 -17.76
N SER A 295 18.51 11.86 -16.65
CA SER A 295 19.94 12.13 -16.58
C SER A 295 20.59 11.16 -15.60
N GLY A 296 21.80 10.70 -15.90
CA GLY A 296 22.62 10.01 -14.90
C GLY A 296 23.00 10.96 -13.76
N ALA A 297 23.17 10.39 -12.56
CA ALA A 297 23.77 11.03 -11.39
C ALA A 297 24.88 10.10 -10.88
N ALA A 298 26.09 10.64 -10.74
CA ALA A 298 27.25 9.86 -10.32
C ALA A 298 27.52 9.94 -8.81
N SER A 299 26.59 10.47 -7.99
CA SER A 299 26.94 10.90 -6.63
C SER A 299 25.79 10.85 -5.63
N VAL A 300 26.16 10.70 -4.36
CA VAL A 300 25.27 10.70 -3.21
C VAL A 300 24.76 12.11 -2.94
N MET A 301 23.47 12.23 -2.65
CA MET A 301 22.84 13.48 -2.23
C MET A 301 23.32 13.89 -0.84
N THR A 302 23.66 15.18 -0.67
CA THR A 302 23.98 15.71 0.66
C THR A 302 22.74 15.91 1.51
N THR A 303 22.89 15.74 2.82
CA THR A 303 21.86 16.10 3.80
C THR A 303 22.20 17.41 4.48
N ASN A 304 21.18 18.13 4.94
CA ASN A 304 21.33 19.36 5.72
C ASN A 304 20.20 19.48 6.75
N THR A 305 20.36 20.39 7.71
CA THR A 305 19.37 20.67 8.77
C THR A 305 18.42 21.82 8.40
N HIS A 306 18.43 22.27 7.15
CA HIS A 306 17.58 23.37 6.71
C HIS A 306 16.12 22.92 6.60
N ALA A 307 15.17 23.82 6.85
CA ALA A 307 13.76 23.56 6.65
C ALA A 307 13.46 23.17 5.18
N VAL A 308 12.42 22.35 4.98
CA VAL A 308 11.79 22.20 3.67
C VAL A 308 10.92 23.42 3.43
N SER A 309 10.93 23.92 2.21
CA SER A 309 10.19 25.11 1.78
C SER A 309 9.34 24.78 0.55
N ILE A 310 8.08 25.20 0.58
CA ILE A 310 7.12 25.03 -0.53
C ILE A 310 6.76 26.41 -1.07
N GLY A 311 6.84 26.57 -2.39
CA GLY A 311 6.46 27.80 -3.12
C GLY A 311 7.52 28.90 -3.18
N CYS A 312 8.55 28.87 -2.34
CA CYS A 312 9.72 29.73 -2.48
C CYS A 312 10.96 29.12 -1.82
N ARG A 313 12.14 29.42 -2.34
CA ARG A 313 13.42 29.04 -1.71
C ARG A 313 14.39 30.22 -1.64
N GLN A 314 15.45 30.03 -0.86
CA GLN A 314 16.53 30.99 -0.74
C GLN A 314 17.43 31.00 -1.99
N SER A 315 17.87 32.20 -2.41
CA SER A 315 19.08 32.37 -3.22
C SER A 315 20.33 32.43 -2.32
N ALA A 316 21.41 33.06 -2.78
CA ALA A 316 22.65 33.21 -2.02
C ALA A 316 22.55 34.07 -0.74
N SER A 317 21.45 34.80 -0.53
CA SER A 317 21.36 35.90 0.45
C SER A 317 20.52 35.61 1.70
N THR A 318 20.32 34.33 2.07
CA THR A 318 19.36 33.83 3.09
C THR A 318 17.90 34.29 2.91
N THR A 319 17.64 35.13 1.92
CA THR A 319 16.34 35.69 1.59
C THR A 319 15.59 34.73 0.68
N TYR A 320 14.35 34.44 1.02
CA TYR A 320 13.44 33.67 0.18
C TYR A 320 12.96 34.53 -0.99
N ASP A 321 13.69 34.51 -2.09
CA ASP A 321 13.49 35.37 -3.27
C ASP A 321 13.30 34.61 -4.58
N MET A 322 13.54 33.29 -4.59
CA MET A 322 13.27 32.41 -5.72
C MET A 322 11.86 31.82 -5.58
N CYS A 323 10.85 32.69 -5.65
CA CYS A 323 9.46 32.37 -5.37
C CYS A 323 8.63 32.06 -6.62
N LEU A 324 7.72 31.11 -6.51
CA LEU A 324 6.73 30.81 -7.54
C LEU A 324 5.69 31.93 -7.65
N ASN A 325 5.39 32.31 -8.88
CA ASN A 325 4.16 33.01 -9.23
C ASN A 325 3.17 32.00 -9.84
N GLY A 326 2.29 31.44 -9.00
CA GLY A 326 1.40 30.35 -9.35
C GLY A 326 0.80 29.64 -8.16
N ILE A 327 0.00 28.61 -8.46
CA ILE A 327 -0.74 27.81 -7.48
C ILE A 327 -0.05 26.45 -7.33
N ILE A 328 0.12 25.97 -6.11
CA ILE A 328 0.64 24.63 -5.79
C ILE A 328 -0.43 23.87 -5.01
N ASP A 329 -0.54 22.58 -5.31
CA ASP A 329 -1.46 21.66 -4.67
C ASP A 329 -0.78 20.28 -4.49
N GLU A 330 -1.26 19.48 -3.54
CA GLU A 330 -0.96 18.04 -3.42
C GLU A 330 0.55 17.69 -3.38
N VAL A 331 1.31 18.37 -2.52
CA VAL A 331 2.77 18.23 -2.42
C VAL A 331 3.15 16.95 -1.68
N ARG A 332 4.07 16.15 -2.23
CA ARG A 332 4.54 14.89 -1.63
C ARG A 332 6.06 14.71 -1.70
N ILE A 333 6.59 14.03 -0.69
CA ILE A 333 7.99 13.58 -0.61
C ILE A 333 8.01 12.10 -0.24
N TYR A 334 8.74 11.28 -1.01
CA TYR A 334 9.01 9.87 -0.72
C TYR A 334 10.51 9.62 -0.52
N ASP A 335 10.88 8.62 0.28
CA ASP A 335 12.27 8.19 0.51
C ASP A 335 12.81 7.19 -0.52
N ARG A 336 12.09 7.01 -1.62
CA ARG A 336 12.44 6.13 -2.73
C ARG A 336 12.06 6.75 -4.06
N ALA A 337 12.64 6.23 -5.14
CA ALA A 337 12.16 6.53 -6.48
C ALA A 337 10.85 5.77 -6.73
N LEU A 338 9.79 6.50 -7.06
CA LEU A 338 8.55 5.90 -7.54
C LEU A 338 8.68 5.42 -8.99
N ILE A 339 8.00 4.33 -9.31
CA ILE A 339 7.84 3.85 -10.69
C ILE A 339 6.66 4.55 -11.38
N LEU A 340 6.56 4.41 -12.71
CA LEU A 340 5.57 5.12 -13.52
C LEU A 340 4.11 4.86 -13.08
N SER A 341 3.77 3.61 -12.78
CA SER A 341 2.43 3.23 -12.31
C SER A 341 2.07 3.92 -10.99
N GLU A 342 3.02 4.00 -10.06
CA GLU A 342 2.84 4.70 -8.78
C GLU A 342 2.68 6.21 -8.97
N ILE A 343 3.44 6.80 -9.90
CA ILE A 343 3.32 8.23 -10.25
C ILE A 343 1.94 8.53 -10.84
N ILE A 344 1.41 7.65 -11.69
CA ILE A 344 0.05 7.76 -12.23
C ILE A 344 -0.99 7.64 -11.09
N GLY A 345 -0.75 6.72 -10.14
CA GLY A 345 -1.61 6.57 -8.95
C GLY A 345 -1.65 7.82 -8.08
N VAL A 346 -0.49 8.41 -7.79
CA VAL A 346 -0.35 9.68 -7.04
C VAL A 346 -1.00 10.84 -7.80
N MET A 347 -0.80 10.92 -9.11
CA MET A 347 -1.38 11.98 -9.94
C MET A 347 -2.90 11.98 -9.87
N ASN A 348 -3.52 10.82 -10.08
CA ASN A 348 -4.96 10.69 -10.23
C ASN A 348 -5.72 10.66 -8.90
N ASP A 349 -5.04 10.72 -7.75
CA ASP A 349 -5.69 10.46 -6.45
C ASP A 349 -6.48 9.15 -6.46
N THR A 350 -6.06 8.17 -7.27
CA THR A 350 -6.54 6.80 -7.16
C THR A 350 -5.84 6.19 -5.96
N PHE A 351 -6.15 6.76 -4.79
CA PHE A 351 -5.72 6.27 -3.51
C PHE A 351 -6.57 5.08 -3.18
N ALA A 352 -5.90 4.07 -2.63
CA ALA A 352 -6.59 3.03 -1.88
C ALA A 352 -7.59 3.66 -0.89
N ASN A 353 -7.18 4.74 -0.23
CA ASN A 353 -7.97 5.46 0.76
C ASN A 353 -8.30 6.89 0.30
N SER A 354 -9.56 7.16 -0.01
CA SER A 354 -10.07 8.52 -0.22
C SER A 354 -11.45 8.64 0.39
N VAL A 355 -11.71 9.72 1.12
CA VAL A 355 -12.99 9.95 1.81
C VAL A 355 -13.58 11.29 1.43
N GLN A 356 -14.88 11.29 1.17
CA GLN A 356 -15.70 12.50 1.13
C GLN A 356 -16.57 12.59 2.37
N PHE A 357 -16.52 13.73 3.04
CA PHE A 357 -17.45 14.05 4.13
C PHE A 357 -18.85 14.32 3.57
N ILE A 358 -19.87 13.69 4.16
CA ILE A 358 -21.28 13.86 3.77
C ILE A 358 -22.04 14.66 4.83
N SER A 359 -22.02 14.22 6.08
CA SER A 359 -22.73 14.90 7.18
C SER A 359 -22.22 14.48 8.55
N GLN A 360 -22.54 15.25 9.59
CA GLN A 360 -22.33 14.85 10.98
C GLN A 360 -23.46 15.32 11.88
N SER A 361 -23.77 14.53 12.91
CA SER A 361 -24.57 14.92 14.06
C SER A 361 -23.66 14.91 15.28
N GLY A 362 -23.22 16.08 15.73
CA GLY A 362 -22.32 16.20 16.88
C GLY A 362 -23.04 16.28 18.23
N PRO A 363 -22.27 16.39 19.33
CA PRO A 363 -22.84 16.60 20.66
C PRO A 363 -23.55 17.97 20.75
N PRO A 364 -24.46 18.16 21.73
CA PRO A 364 -25.04 19.47 22.02
C PRO A 364 -23.96 20.52 22.32
N ALA A 365 -24.23 21.79 22.03
CA ALA A 365 -23.30 22.90 22.27
C ALA A 365 -22.90 23.07 23.74
N SER A 366 -23.68 22.52 24.68
CA SER A 366 -23.34 22.48 26.10
C SER A 366 -23.70 21.13 26.72
N MET A 367 -22.81 20.62 27.58
CA MET A 367 -22.97 19.34 28.27
C MET A 367 -22.48 19.43 29.72
N ASN A 368 -23.07 18.64 30.61
CA ASN A 368 -22.53 18.48 31.95
C ASN A 368 -21.30 17.55 31.96
N THR A 369 -20.38 17.73 32.91
CA THR A 369 -19.22 16.83 33.08
C THR A 369 -19.65 15.37 33.17
N GLY A 370 -19.08 14.50 32.32
CA GLY A 370 -19.41 13.07 32.26
C GLY A 370 -20.74 12.74 31.58
N GLN A 371 -21.50 13.72 31.09
CA GLN A 371 -22.70 13.48 30.29
C GLN A 371 -22.34 12.80 28.97
N THR A 372 -23.20 11.90 28.50
CA THR A 372 -23.05 11.24 27.20
C THR A 372 -24.00 11.81 26.15
N ALA A 373 -23.57 11.78 24.89
CA ALA A 373 -24.38 12.12 23.73
C ALA A 373 -24.12 11.11 22.61
N ASN A 374 -25.19 10.69 21.93
CA ASN A 374 -25.08 9.87 20.72
C ASN A 374 -24.79 10.79 19.53
N VAL A 375 -23.74 10.47 18.80
CA VAL A 375 -23.23 11.26 17.69
C VAL A 375 -23.03 10.38 16.47
N SER A 376 -23.04 11.00 15.29
CA SER A 376 -22.81 10.28 14.04
C SER A 376 -21.98 11.09 13.06
N VAL A 377 -21.20 10.39 12.24
CA VAL A 377 -20.46 10.97 11.11
C VAL A 377 -20.72 10.10 9.89
N THR A 378 -21.22 10.71 8.81
CA THR A 378 -21.48 10.04 7.53
C THR A 378 -20.42 10.43 6.51
N LEU A 379 -19.81 9.42 5.92
CA LEU A 379 -18.67 9.52 5.00
C LEU A 379 -18.95 8.66 3.77
N GLN A 380 -18.39 9.05 2.63
CA GLN A 380 -18.35 8.24 1.42
C GLN A 380 -16.93 7.79 1.13
N ASN A 381 -16.75 6.50 0.87
CA ASN A 381 -15.48 5.99 0.36
C ASN A 381 -15.36 6.35 -1.11
N ASN A 382 -14.55 7.36 -1.41
CA ASN A 382 -14.20 7.75 -2.78
C ASN A 382 -12.86 7.14 -3.20
N GLY A 383 -12.26 6.29 -2.36
CA GLY A 383 -11.04 5.56 -2.65
C GLY A 383 -11.29 4.40 -3.60
N THR A 384 -10.20 3.75 -3.99
CA THR A 384 -10.22 2.59 -4.88
C THR A 384 -10.22 1.27 -4.12
N THR A 385 -10.06 1.28 -2.79
CA THR A 385 -10.12 0.07 -1.94
C THR A 385 -11.19 0.17 -0.87
N PRO A 386 -11.79 -0.95 -0.45
CA PRO A 386 -12.67 -0.97 0.70
C PRO A 386 -11.96 -0.48 1.96
N TRP A 387 -12.67 0.23 2.82
CA TRP A 387 -12.24 0.43 4.19
C TRP A 387 -12.62 -0.80 5.00
N TYR A 388 -11.66 -1.43 5.68
CA TYR A 388 -11.92 -2.59 6.52
C TYR A 388 -12.14 -2.15 7.95
N ALA A 389 -13.26 -2.58 8.53
CA ALA A 389 -13.58 -2.29 9.92
C ALA A 389 -12.76 -3.18 10.87
N GLY A 390 -12.42 -2.61 12.02
CA GLY A 390 -11.91 -3.35 13.17
C GLY A 390 -10.66 -2.74 13.79
N PRO A 391 -10.17 -3.36 14.88
CA PRO A 391 -9.01 -2.88 15.61
C PRO A 391 -7.71 -3.47 15.07
N GLY A 392 -6.70 -2.63 14.83
CA GLY A 392 -5.35 -3.06 14.45
C GLY A 392 -4.81 -2.36 13.22
N CYS A 393 -3.55 -2.61 12.88
CA CYS A 393 -2.92 -1.98 11.71
C CYS A 393 -3.63 -2.36 10.41
N ASN A 394 -3.58 -1.47 9.43
CA ASN A 394 -4.22 -1.54 8.11
C ASN A 394 -5.76 -1.45 8.10
N LEU A 395 -6.41 -1.38 9.27
CA LEU A 395 -7.86 -1.20 9.40
C LEU A 395 -8.23 0.28 9.53
N HIS A 396 -9.49 0.59 9.22
CA HIS A 396 -9.97 1.96 9.03
C HIS A 396 -10.90 2.39 10.14
N ARG A 397 -10.66 3.59 10.68
CA ARG A 397 -11.41 4.16 11.80
C ARG A 397 -11.49 5.68 11.68
N LEU A 398 -12.33 6.31 12.49
CA LEU A 398 -12.23 7.75 12.74
C LEU A 398 -11.26 8.01 13.87
N ALA A 399 -10.25 8.84 13.62
CA ALA A 399 -9.35 9.35 14.63
C ALA A 399 -9.82 10.72 15.13
N SER A 400 -9.80 10.91 16.45
CA SER A 400 -10.09 12.21 17.08
C SER A 400 -9.04 13.25 16.65
N GLN A 401 -9.49 14.45 16.33
CA GLN A 401 -8.66 15.56 15.92
C GLN A 401 -8.88 16.78 16.82
N ASN A 402 -7.99 17.76 16.68
CA ASN A 402 -8.06 19.03 17.38
C ASN A 402 -8.18 18.89 18.92
N PRO A 403 -7.17 18.30 19.60
CA PRO A 403 -5.84 17.86 19.08
C PRO A 403 -5.80 16.44 18.49
N LEU A 404 -4.77 16.12 17.69
CA LEU A 404 -4.60 14.77 17.11
C LEU A 404 -4.57 13.68 18.20
N ASN A 405 -5.35 12.61 18.00
CA ASN A 405 -5.40 11.41 18.86
C ASN A 405 -5.72 11.70 20.35
N ASN A 406 -6.54 12.73 20.64
CA ASN A 406 -6.99 13.05 21.99
C ASN A 406 -8.10 12.10 22.51
N THR A 407 -8.21 11.97 23.82
CA THR A 407 -9.20 11.09 24.47
C THR A 407 -10.35 11.86 25.13
N ASN A 408 -10.58 13.12 24.75
CA ASN A 408 -11.54 14.00 25.43
C ASN A 408 -12.98 13.48 25.35
N TRP A 409 -13.37 12.95 24.19
CA TRP A 409 -14.75 12.50 23.92
C TRP A 409 -14.91 10.99 23.90
N VAL A 410 -13.87 10.27 23.48
CA VAL A 410 -13.84 8.82 23.34
C VAL A 410 -12.53 8.30 23.89
N ALA A 411 -12.59 7.35 24.83
CA ALA A 411 -11.41 6.88 25.58
C ALA A 411 -10.30 6.27 24.70
N SER A 412 -10.67 5.67 23.56
CA SER A 412 -9.73 5.08 22.60
C SER A 412 -9.15 6.09 21.60
N ALA A 413 -9.60 7.35 21.61
CA ALA A 413 -9.36 8.32 20.52
C ALA A 413 -9.83 7.83 19.13
N ARG A 414 -10.64 6.75 19.08
CA ARG A 414 -11.09 6.07 17.86
C ARG A 414 -12.58 5.81 17.89
N ALA A 415 -13.27 6.14 16.80
CA ALA A 415 -14.61 5.62 16.53
C ALA A 415 -14.54 4.55 15.45
N GLU A 416 -15.08 3.38 15.76
CA GLU A 416 -15.00 2.17 14.92
C GLU A 416 -15.96 2.24 13.75
N LEU A 417 -15.53 1.77 12.57
CA LEU A 417 -16.45 1.54 11.47
C LEU A 417 -17.46 0.43 11.84
N PRO A 418 -18.76 0.58 11.53
CA PRO A 418 -19.76 -0.45 11.83
C PRO A 418 -19.61 -1.70 10.95
N ASN A 419 -19.03 -1.57 9.76
CA ASN A 419 -18.82 -2.63 8.78
C ASN A 419 -17.76 -2.18 7.76
N ASN A 420 -17.26 -3.11 6.95
CA ASN A 420 -16.41 -2.77 5.80
C ASN A 420 -17.19 -1.88 4.82
N VAL A 421 -16.49 -0.94 4.18
CA VAL A 421 -17.08 0.08 3.30
C VAL A 421 -16.40 0.03 1.95
N ASP A 422 -17.02 -0.62 0.98
CA ASP A 422 -16.48 -0.72 -0.37
C ASP A 422 -16.32 0.65 -1.05
N ALA A 423 -15.44 0.71 -2.04
CA ALA A 423 -15.27 1.89 -2.88
C ALA A 423 -16.62 2.35 -3.49
N GLY A 424 -16.87 3.65 -3.44
CA GLY A 424 -18.10 4.30 -3.88
C GLY A 424 -19.24 4.29 -2.84
N ASN A 425 -19.17 3.46 -1.79
CA ASN A 425 -20.25 3.33 -0.81
C ASN A 425 -20.14 4.33 0.34
N GLN A 426 -21.28 4.61 0.97
CA GLN A 426 -21.36 5.46 2.16
C GLN A 426 -21.44 4.63 3.44
N VAL A 427 -20.95 5.22 4.53
CA VAL A 427 -21.04 4.68 5.88
C VAL A 427 -21.45 5.76 6.86
N THR A 428 -22.30 5.42 7.82
CA THR A 428 -22.61 6.25 8.97
C THR A 428 -22.05 5.62 10.22
N ILE A 429 -21.06 6.26 10.81
CA ILE A 429 -20.38 5.82 12.03
C ILE A 429 -21.13 6.41 13.22
N ASN A 430 -21.76 5.55 14.01
CA ASN A 430 -22.50 5.95 15.20
C ASN A 430 -21.69 5.59 16.45
N PHE A 431 -21.50 6.53 17.35
CA PHE A 431 -20.78 6.30 18.60
C PHE A 431 -21.27 7.22 19.71
N THR A 432 -20.90 6.91 20.95
CA THR A 432 -21.24 7.71 22.12
C THR A 432 -20.05 8.58 22.51
N ALA A 433 -20.26 9.89 22.53
CA ALA A 433 -19.30 10.86 23.04
C ALA A 433 -19.59 11.14 24.52
N THR A 434 -18.56 11.12 25.36
CA THR A 434 -18.66 11.42 26.80
C THR A 434 -17.95 12.73 27.07
N ALA A 435 -18.64 13.70 27.67
CA ALA A 435 -18.05 14.99 28.02
C ALA A 435 -16.94 14.82 29.08
N PRO A 436 -15.79 15.51 28.93
CA PRO A 436 -14.72 15.53 29.93
C PRO A 436 -15.21 15.78 31.36
N THR A 437 -14.47 15.26 32.35
CA THR A 437 -14.80 15.50 33.77
C THR A 437 -14.32 16.85 34.28
N THR A 438 -13.47 17.53 33.51
CA THR A 438 -13.02 18.90 33.81
C THR A 438 -13.86 19.89 33.02
N PRO A 439 -14.44 20.92 33.68
CA PRO A 439 -15.17 21.98 32.99
C PRO A 439 -14.25 22.78 32.06
N GLY A 440 -14.78 23.20 30.92
CA GLY A 440 -14.04 23.96 29.92
C GLY A 440 -14.65 23.87 28.52
N THR A 441 -14.00 24.50 27.56
CA THR A 441 -14.40 24.48 26.15
C THR A 441 -13.58 23.44 25.41
N TYR A 442 -14.24 22.52 24.71
CA TYR A 442 -13.62 21.41 24.01
C TYR A 442 -14.04 21.34 22.54
N ASN A 443 -13.09 21.02 21.66
CA ASN A 443 -13.34 20.80 20.23
C ASN A 443 -13.74 19.33 19.98
N PHE A 444 -14.70 19.13 19.09
CA PHE A 444 -15.15 17.83 18.60
C PHE A 444 -14.93 17.81 17.08
N GLN A 445 -13.89 17.11 16.65
CA GLN A 445 -13.47 17.04 15.25
C GLN A 445 -12.81 15.68 14.96
N TRP A 446 -12.95 15.19 13.73
CA TRP A 446 -12.51 13.84 13.34
C TRP A 446 -11.86 13.82 11.97
N GLN A 447 -11.11 12.76 11.68
CA GLN A 447 -10.56 12.44 10.36
C GLN A 447 -10.45 10.93 10.20
N MET A 448 -10.53 10.42 8.97
CA MET A 448 -10.29 9.00 8.73
C MET A 448 -8.82 8.64 8.93
N VAL A 449 -8.58 7.47 9.52
CA VAL A 449 -7.26 6.86 9.69
C VAL A 449 -7.28 5.45 9.13
N GLN A 450 -6.24 5.08 8.38
CA GLN A 450 -5.85 3.70 8.21
C GLN A 450 -4.73 3.43 9.21
N GLU A 451 -5.01 2.60 10.20
CA GLU A 451 -4.16 2.39 11.35
C GLU A 451 -2.76 1.93 10.96
N CYS A 452 -1.75 2.54 11.58
CA CYS A 452 -0.33 2.32 11.27
C CYS A 452 0.11 2.68 9.84
N VAL A 453 -0.80 3.23 9.01
CA VAL A 453 -0.52 3.57 7.61
C VAL A 453 -0.60 5.08 7.35
N GLU A 454 -1.76 5.71 7.54
CA GLU A 454 -1.97 7.13 7.22
C GLU A 454 -3.24 7.72 7.84
N LEU A 455 -3.29 9.05 7.96
CA LEU A 455 -4.52 9.82 8.08
C LEU A 455 -4.91 10.28 6.68
N PHE A 456 -6.19 10.15 6.31
CA PHE A 456 -6.61 10.48 4.96
C PHE A 456 -7.94 11.25 4.91
N GLY A 457 -8.08 12.01 3.82
CA GLY A 457 -9.17 12.94 3.56
C GLY A 457 -9.24 14.14 4.50
N ALA A 458 -10.25 14.98 4.28
CA ALA A 458 -10.41 16.24 5.01
C ALA A 458 -10.87 16.01 6.47
N LEU A 459 -10.53 16.96 7.34
CA LEU A 459 -11.09 17.05 8.68
C LEU A 459 -12.60 17.29 8.61
N THR A 460 -13.36 16.65 9.50
CA THR A 460 -14.78 17.00 9.67
C THR A 460 -14.93 18.44 10.16
N PRO A 461 -16.11 19.08 10.01
CA PRO A 461 -16.35 20.39 10.61
C PRO A 461 -16.15 20.34 12.13
N ASN A 462 -15.45 21.32 12.70
CA ASN A 462 -15.23 21.40 14.13
C ASN A 462 -16.52 21.84 14.86
N ILE A 463 -16.88 21.14 15.94
CA ILE A 463 -17.95 21.54 16.87
C ILE A 463 -17.33 21.91 18.20
N VAL A 464 -17.58 23.13 18.66
CA VAL A 464 -17.11 23.62 19.96
C VAL A 464 -18.19 23.36 21.00
N VAL A 465 -17.83 22.72 22.12
CA VAL A 465 -18.76 22.34 23.19
C VAL A 465 -18.29 22.89 24.52
N ASP A 466 -19.20 23.54 25.25
CA ASP A 466 -18.96 24.03 26.60
C ASP A 466 -19.39 22.99 27.64
N VAL A 467 -18.41 22.51 28.42
CA VAL A 467 -18.61 21.51 29.47
C VAL A 467 -18.71 22.20 30.82
N THR A 468 -19.84 22.04 31.52
CA THR A 468 -20.12 22.66 32.82
C THR A 468 -20.33 21.62 33.92
N THR A 469 -20.11 21.99 35.18
CA THR A 469 -20.48 21.13 36.31
C THR A 469 -22.01 21.02 36.44
N PRO A 470 -22.57 19.84 36.75
CA PRO A 470 -23.99 19.73 37.06
C PRO A 470 -24.38 20.67 38.19
N PRO A 471 -25.58 21.28 38.15
CA PRO A 471 -26.09 22.03 39.28
C PRO A 471 -26.20 21.11 40.51
N PRO A 472 -25.93 21.62 41.73
CA PRO A 472 -26.08 20.84 42.96
C PRO A 472 -27.48 20.21 43.04
N PRO A 473 -27.61 18.95 43.50
CA PRO A 473 -28.93 18.35 43.67
C PRO A 473 -29.75 19.20 44.64
N THR A 474 -30.97 19.55 44.25
CA THR A 474 -31.93 20.20 45.14
C THR A 474 -32.18 19.27 46.34
N PRO A 475 -32.13 19.76 47.59
CA PRO A 475 -32.31 18.89 48.76
C PRO A 475 -33.69 18.23 48.72
N THR A 476 -33.70 16.90 48.58
CA THR A 476 -34.91 16.08 48.64
C THR A 476 -35.47 16.08 50.07
N PRO A 477 -36.75 16.37 50.31
CA PRO A 477 -37.35 16.26 51.63
C PRO A 477 -37.32 14.81 52.14
N ALA A 478 -36.94 14.64 53.41
CA ALA A 478 -36.71 13.35 54.04
C ALA A 478 -37.98 12.46 54.06
N PRO A 479 -37.91 11.18 53.65
CA PRO A 479 -39.05 10.28 53.71
C PRO A 479 -39.30 9.73 55.12
N THR A 480 -40.59 9.66 55.51
CA THR A 480 -41.11 9.02 56.73
C THR A 480 -40.96 7.48 56.63
N PRO A 481 -40.52 6.77 57.69
CA PRO A 481 -40.28 5.32 57.62
C PRO A 481 -41.60 4.52 57.56
N THR A 482 -41.68 3.60 56.59
CA THR A 482 -42.76 2.60 56.43
C THR A 482 -42.11 1.19 56.39
N PRO A 483 -42.72 0.16 56.99
CA PRO A 483 -42.04 -1.10 57.32
C PRO A 483 -41.78 -2.03 56.11
N ALA A 484 -40.81 -2.92 56.32
CA ALA A 484 -40.14 -3.76 55.33
C ALA A 484 -41.06 -4.73 54.55
N PRO A 485 -40.88 -4.86 53.22
CA PRO A 485 -41.43 -5.97 52.44
C PRO A 485 -40.48 -7.18 52.34
N THR A 486 -41.11 -8.36 52.18
CA THR A 486 -40.58 -9.72 52.08
C THR A 486 -39.73 -9.95 50.80
N PRO A 487 -38.71 -10.84 50.79
CA PRO A 487 -37.80 -10.96 49.65
C PRO A 487 -38.39 -11.77 48.48
N PRO A 488 -38.02 -11.46 47.21
CA PRO A 488 -38.47 -12.19 46.02
C PRO A 488 -37.61 -13.45 45.74
N PRO A 489 -38.10 -14.40 44.92
CA PRO A 489 -37.40 -15.65 44.60
C PRO A 489 -36.24 -15.43 43.61
N PRO A 490 -35.31 -16.41 43.47
CA PRO A 490 -34.10 -16.26 42.66
C PRO A 490 -34.38 -16.26 41.15
N PRO A 491 -33.53 -15.61 40.34
CA PRO A 491 -33.67 -15.63 38.88
C PRO A 491 -33.30 -17.01 38.31
N GLY A 492 -34.10 -17.48 37.36
CA GLY A 492 -33.82 -18.68 36.57
C GLY A 492 -32.67 -18.47 35.56
N PRO A 493 -32.09 -19.55 35.03
CA PRO A 493 -30.95 -19.48 34.13
C PRO A 493 -31.28 -18.83 32.78
N THR A 494 -30.40 -17.94 32.34
CA THR A 494 -30.41 -17.28 31.04
C THR A 494 -30.17 -18.30 29.91
N PRO A 495 -30.90 -18.23 28.77
CA PRO A 495 -30.61 -19.07 27.61
C PRO A 495 -29.25 -18.71 27.00
N PRO A 496 -28.49 -19.68 26.44
CA PRO A 496 -27.25 -19.40 25.72
C PRO A 496 -27.53 -18.64 24.42
N SER A 497 -26.62 -17.72 24.10
CA SER A 497 -26.58 -16.96 22.85
C SER A 497 -26.57 -17.87 21.62
N PRO A 498 -27.20 -17.48 20.49
CA PRO A 498 -27.11 -18.23 19.24
C PRO A 498 -25.65 -18.28 18.74
N PRO A 499 -25.23 -19.37 18.08
CA PRO A 499 -23.91 -19.44 17.46
C PRO A 499 -23.78 -18.40 16.34
N GLU A 500 -22.65 -17.71 16.36
CA GLU A 500 -22.17 -16.81 15.31
C GLU A 500 -22.10 -17.56 13.96
N PRO A 501 -22.58 -16.98 12.85
CA PRO A 501 -22.39 -17.58 11.54
C PRO A 501 -20.89 -17.60 11.20
N PRO A 502 -20.37 -18.69 10.62
CA PRO A 502 -18.96 -18.76 10.25
C PRO A 502 -18.62 -17.70 9.20
N PRO A 503 -17.38 -17.20 9.18
CA PRO A 503 -16.92 -16.29 8.14
C PRO A 503 -17.14 -16.95 6.76
N ALA A 504 -17.66 -16.18 5.82
CA ALA A 504 -17.80 -16.63 4.44
C ALA A 504 -16.41 -17.03 3.92
N SER A 505 -16.28 -18.29 3.50
CA SER A 505 -15.11 -18.81 2.82
C SER A 505 -14.95 -18.10 1.48
N LEU A 506 -13.70 -17.86 1.10
CA LEU A 506 -13.29 -17.52 -0.26
C LEU A 506 -13.57 -18.74 -1.16
N ASP A 507 -14.77 -18.86 -1.71
CA ASP A 507 -15.06 -19.85 -2.75
C ASP A 507 -14.62 -19.30 -4.11
N GLY A 508 -13.37 -19.60 -4.46
CA GLY A 508 -12.73 -19.37 -5.77
C GLY A 508 -11.73 -20.49 -6.04
N ASP A 509 -12.22 -21.60 -6.58
CA ASP A 509 -11.67 -22.93 -6.38
C ASP A 509 -10.50 -23.35 -7.31
N CYS A 510 -9.25 -23.18 -6.86
CA CYS A 510 -8.10 -24.03 -7.27
C CYS A 510 -8.23 -25.44 -6.60
N ASN A 511 -9.40 -26.07 -6.71
CA ASN A 511 -9.79 -27.24 -5.90
C ASN A 511 -9.47 -28.64 -6.50
N GLY A 512 -8.66 -28.74 -7.54
CA GLY A 512 -8.16 -30.03 -8.05
C GLY A 512 -6.99 -30.56 -7.22
N THR A 513 -7.01 -31.84 -6.83
CA THR A 513 -5.90 -32.50 -6.11
C THR A 513 -4.60 -32.58 -6.91
N ASP A 514 -4.65 -32.28 -8.20
CA ASP A 514 -3.58 -32.54 -9.17
C ASP A 514 -2.96 -31.24 -9.74
N ASP A 515 -3.45 -30.07 -9.32
CA ASP A 515 -3.04 -28.77 -9.85
C ASP A 515 -1.73 -28.31 -9.20
N VAL A 516 -0.63 -28.30 -9.96
CA VAL A 516 0.70 -27.89 -9.46
C VAL A 516 0.98 -26.40 -9.63
N TYR A 517 0.29 -25.73 -10.56
CA TYR A 517 0.34 -24.28 -10.80
C TYR A 517 -1.06 -23.67 -10.68
N CYS A 518 -1.19 -22.50 -10.07
CA CYS A 518 -2.46 -21.77 -9.94
C CYS A 518 -2.25 -20.31 -10.37
N TYR A 519 -3.19 -19.77 -11.15
CA TYR A 519 -3.16 -18.42 -11.74
C TYR A 519 -4.51 -17.75 -11.50
N ILE A 520 -4.49 -16.57 -10.91
CA ILE A 520 -5.66 -15.77 -10.58
C ILE A 520 -5.45 -14.37 -11.15
N VAL A 521 -6.47 -13.80 -11.77
CA VAL A 521 -6.44 -12.44 -12.30
C VAL A 521 -7.50 -11.64 -11.60
N SER A 522 -7.20 -10.38 -11.28
CA SER A 522 -8.20 -9.45 -10.78
C SER A 522 -9.31 -9.24 -11.80
N GLN A 523 -10.47 -8.81 -11.33
CA GLN A 523 -11.65 -8.63 -12.18
C GLN A 523 -11.45 -7.57 -13.26
N ASP A 524 -10.73 -6.50 -12.93
CA ASP A 524 -10.36 -5.42 -13.86
C ASP A 524 -9.24 -5.82 -14.81
N ARG A 525 -8.63 -6.99 -14.56
CA ARG A 525 -7.51 -7.55 -15.29
C ARG A 525 -6.28 -6.67 -15.29
N LYS A 526 -6.12 -5.91 -14.22
CA LYS A 526 -4.98 -5.03 -13.97
C LYS A 526 -3.96 -5.65 -13.03
N SER A 527 -4.26 -6.77 -12.38
CA SER A 527 -3.31 -7.53 -11.58
C SER A 527 -3.53 -9.05 -11.70
N PHE A 528 -2.53 -9.82 -11.29
CA PHE A 528 -2.61 -11.27 -11.20
C PHE A 528 -1.82 -11.81 -10.02
N ILE A 529 -2.12 -13.04 -9.63
CA ILE A 529 -1.42 -13.82 -8.60
C ILE A 529 -1.07 -15.18 -9.21
N LEU A 530 0.16 -15.64 -8.97
CA LEU A 530 0.67 -16.90 -9.50
C LEU A 530 1.31 -17.75 -8.38
N TRP A 531 0.96 -19.04 -8.34
CA TRP A 531 1.33 -20.00 -7.30
C TRP A 531 1.85 -21.32 -7.87
N ALA A 532 2.69 -22.01 -7.10
CA ALA A 532 3.01 -23.42 -7.30
C ALA A 532 3.06 -24.24 -6.00
N SER A 533 2.87 -25.55 -6.12
CA SER A 533 3.14 -26.52 -5.05
C SER A 533 4.61 -26.95 -5.11
N LEU A 534 5.37 -26.67 -4.06
CA LEU A 534 6.73 -27.15 -3.86
C LEU A 534 6.74 -28.39 -2.99
N ASP A 535 7.69 -29.28 -3.28
CA ASP A 535 7.84 -30.58 -2.63
C ASP A 535 8.40 -30.47 -1.20
N ASN A 536 9.06 -29.36 -0.84
CA ASN A 536 9.76 -29.19 0.41
C ASN A 536 9.22 -28.03 1.26
N THR A 537 8.57 -28.34 2.38
CA THR A 537 8.00 -27.36 3.33
C THR A 537 9.03 -26.71 4.27
N GLU A 538 10.28 -27.19 4.27
CA GLU A 538 11.37 -26.58 5.03
C GLU A 538 12.14 -25.51 4.25
N ASP A 539 11.75 -25.26 2.99
CA ASP A 539 12.35 -24.20 2.19
C ASP A 539 12.02 -22.82 2.79
N ASN A 540 13.01 -21.93 2.90
CA ASN A 540 12.84 -20.59 3.47
C ASN A 540 11.88 -19.71 2.65
N GLU A 541 11.67 -20.06 1.37
CA GLU A 541 10.70 -19.40 0.51
C GLU A 541 9.29 -20.01 0.58
N THR A 542 9.06 -20.97 1.49
CA THR A 542 7.74 -21.51 1.83
C THR A 542 6.95 -20.49 2.66
N ILE A 543 5.68 -20.26 2.32
CA ILE A 543 4.75 -19.45 3.14
C ILE A 543 4.89 -19.78 4.62
N GLY A 544 5.03 -18.74 5.45
CA GLY A 544 5.21 -18.86 6.90
C GLY A 544 6.66 -19.08 7.37
N LYS A 545 7.64 -19.08 6.45
CA LYS A 545 9.08 -19.11 6.77
C LYS A 545 9.73 -17.73 6.58
N SER A 546 10.80 -17.49 7.34
CA SER A 546 11.61 -16.27 7.26
C SER A 546 12.34 -16.22 5.93
N GLY A 547 11.81 -15.46 4.96
CA GLY A 547 12.36 -15.31 3.61
C GLY A 547 11.34 -15.49 2.48
N ALA A 548 10.14 -15.98 2.79
CA ALA A 548 9.06 -16.11 1.81
C ALA A 548 8.48 -14.73 1.45
N VAL A 549 8.49 -14.40 0.15
CA VAL A 549 7.97 -13.14 -0.41
C VAL A 549 6.51 -13.33 -0.84
N CYS A 550 5.69 -13.89 0.05
CA CYS A 550 4.28 -14.16 -0.24
C CYS A 550 3.37 -13.34 0.66
N ASN A 551 2.83 -12.25 0.10
CA ASN A 551 1.85 -11.40 0.77
C ASN A 551 0.43 -11.97 0.74
N TYR A 552 0.20 -13.08 0.04
CA TYR A 552 -1.11 -13.70 -0.13
C TYR A 552 -1.18 -15.07 0.52
N THR A 553 -2.35 -15.41 1.07
CA THR A 553 -2.62 -16.76 1.58
C THR A 553 -2.88 -17.68 0.38
N PRO A 554 -2.25 -18.85 0.32
CA PRO A 554 -2.42 -19.73 -0.82
C PRO A 554 -3.88 -20.24 -0.88
N PRO A 555 -4.44 -20.45 -2.07
CA PRO A 555 -5.80 -20.98 -2.20
C PRO A 555 -5.93 -22.43 -1.70
N ARG A 556 -4.81 -23.12 -1.44
CA ARG A 556 -4.76 -24.41 -0.75
C ARG A 556 -3.61 -24.48 0.24
N PRO A 557 -3.76 -25.19 1.38
CA PRO A 557 -2.67 -25.42 2.33
C PRO A 557 -1.44 -26.13 1.73
N THR A 558 -1.59 -26.78 0.58
CA THR A 558 -0.54 -27.53 -0.12
C THR A 558 0.30 -26.67 -1.07
N TYR A 559 -0.10 -25.41 -1.34
CA TYR A 559 0.74 -24.46 -2.07
C TYR A 559 1.58 -23.67 -1.09
N ASN A 560 2.85 -23.49 -1.43
CA ASN A 560 3.84 -22.91 -0.54
C ASN A 560 4.76 -21.91 -1.23
N TYR A 561 4.65 -21.67 -2.54
CA TYR A 561 5.45 -20.64 -3.23
C TYR A 561 4.60 -19.83 -4.22
N CYS A 562 4.75 -18.51 -4.15
CA CYS A 562 4.14 -17.56 -5.06
C CYS A 562 5.20 -16.72 -5.77
N VAL A 563 4.80 -16.14 -6.90
CA VAL A 563 5.49 -15.00 -7.50
C VAL A 563 4.51 -13.84 -7.53
N GLU A 564 4.87 -12.76 -6.85
CA GLU A 564 4.16 -11.50 -6.94
C GLU A 564 4.40 -10.87 -8.32
N ASN A 565 3.46 -10.05 -8.79
CA ASN A 565 3.67 -9.26 -9.99
C ASN A 565 5.00 -8.49 -9.84
N PRO A 566 6.00 -8.70 -10.71
CA PRO A 566 7.20 -7.90 -10.69
C PRO A 566 6.81 -6.49 -11.11
N ASP A 567 6.93 -5.58 -10.14
CA ASP A 567 6.84 -4.11 -10.22
C ASP A 567 6.72 -3.48 -11.62
#